data_AF-A0A5J4VCY0-F1
#
_entry.id   AF-A0A5J4VCY0-F1
#
_cell.length_a   1.000
_cell.length_b   1.000
_cell.length_c   1.000
_cell.angle_alpha   90.00
_cell.angle_beta   90.00
_cell.angle_gamma   90.00
#
_symmetry.space_group_name_H-M   'P 1'
#
loop_
_entity.id
_entity.type
_entity.pdbx_description
1 polymer ?
#
loop_
_entity_poly.entity_id
_entity_poly.type
_entity_poly.pdbx_seq_one_letter_code
_entity_poly.pdbx_strand_id
1 'polypeptide(L)'
;MEESTNHPDKTAQIGTKTVSDIQTIIKKSIDDLESGNTNLHSSALRRLLDSILDHPGNKELILQNKIIPLMNKFAENIIQNEEFALSTTILHLIEVRGLIEDKAILAEAATEPLIRMIHQSDEKISKCGSKALGDLIEEKEIIRHS
;
A
#
# COMPACT_ATOMS: atom_id res chain seq x y z
N MET A 1 -38.89 16.60 41.63
CA MET A 1 -38.17 17.37 40.59
C MET A 1 -36.74 17.49 41.06
N GLU A 2 -35.72 16.79 40.55
CA GLU A 2 -35.55 15.71 39.58
C GLU A 2 -34.30 14.94 40.05
N GLU A 3 -34.34 13.61 40.08
CA GLU A 3 -33.13 12.78 40.23
C GLU A 3 -32.41 12.77 38.88
N SER A 4 -31.21 13.36 38.81
CA SER A 4 -30.38 13.29 37.60
C SER A 4 -29.35 12.18 37.75
N THR A 5 -29.74 11.01 37.27
CA THR A 5 -28.90 9.81 37.09
C THR A 5 -27.78 10.13 36.10
N ASN A 6 -26.59 10.46 36.61
CA ASN A 6 -25.39 10.56 35.80
C ASN A 6 -24.98 9.15 35.34
N HIS A 7 -25.50 8.75 34.18
CA HIS A 7 -24.94 7.68 33.37
C HIS A 7 -23.51 8.09 32.97
N PRO A 8 -22.46 7.32 33.32
CA PRO A 8 -21.19 7.50 32.66
C PRO A 8 -21.37 6.98 31.25
N ASP A 9 -21.40 7.91 30.30
CA ASP A 9 -21.31 7.62 28.89
C ASP A 9 -20.05 6.76 28.68
N LYS A 10 -20.27 5.46 28.46
CA LYS A 10 -19.27 4.56 27.90
C LYS A 10 -19.09 5.02 26.46
N THR A 11 -18.44 6.16 26.27
CA THR A 11 -17.79 6.48 25.01
C THR A 11 -16.82 5.33 24.79
N ALA A 12 -17.21 4.44 23.87
CA ALA A 12 -16.38 3.35 23.41
C ALA A 12 -14.99 3.92 23.13
N GLN A 13 -14.03 3.51 23.96
CA GLN A 13 -12.62 3.75 23.73
C GLN A 13 -12.25 2.92 22.50
N ILE A 14 -12.64 3.40 21.32
CA ILE A 14 -12.04 2.99 20.06
C ILE A 14 -10.63 3.55 20.18
N GLY A 15 -9.73 2.73 20.73
CA GLY A 15 -8.35 3.09 20.97
C GLY A 15 -7.76 3.56 19.66
N THR A 16 -7.59 4.87 19.52
CA THR A 16 -6.82 5.46 18.45
C THR A 16 -5.41 4.97 18.68
N LYS A 17 -4.95 4.00 17.88
CA LYS A 17 -3.57 3.48 17.95
C LYS A 17 -2.64 4.69 17.87
N THR A 18 -1.70 4.80 18.79
CA THR A 18 -0.74 5.91 18.75
C THR A 18 0.26 5.68 17.62
N VAL A 19 0.88 6.76 17.11
CA VAL A 19 1.93 6.69 16.07
C VAL A 19 3.04 5.68 16.44
N SER A 20 3.37 5.59 17.72
CA SER A 20 4.33 4.61 18.26
C SER A 20 3.86 3.16 18.09
N ASP A 21 2.58 2.88 18.37
CA ASP A 21 2.02 1.53 18.24
C ASP A 21 2.04 1.07 16.78
N ILE A 22 1.78 1.97 15.84
CA ILE A 22 1.79 1.67 14.40
C ILE A 22 3.20 1.39 13.91
N GLN A 23 4.19 2.15 14.36
CA GLN A 23 5.59 1.88 14.03
C GLN A 23 6.01 0.49 14.50
N THR A 24 5.60 0.07 15.70
CA THR A 24 5.85 -1.28 16.21
C THR A 24 5.14 -2.35 15.38
N ILE A 25 3.89 -2.10 14.97
CA ILE A 25 3.13 -3.03 14.12
C ILE A 25 3.79 -3.20 12.75
N ILE A 26 4.20 -2.09 12.11
CA ILE A 26 4.86 -2.12 10.80
C ILE A 26 6.17 -2.89 10.88
N LYS A 27 7.03 -2.59 11.87
CA LYS A 27 8.30 -3.30 12.07
C LYS A 27 8.07 -4.80 12.25
N LYS A 28 7.13 -5.19 13.11
CA LYS A 28 6.80 -6.60 13.32
C LYS A 28 6.29 -7.28 12.05
N SER A 29 5.44 -6.60 11.27
CA SER A 29 4.98 -7.14 9.99
C SER A 29 6.13 -7.33 9.01
N ILE A 30 7.11 -6.43 8.99
CA ILE A 30 8.30 -6.58 8.12
C ILE A 30 9.16 -7.75 8.58
N ASP A 31 9.44 -7.86 9.89
CA ASP A 31 10.19 -9.00 10.43
C ASP A 31 9.54 -10.33 10.05
N ASP A 32 8.21 -10.42 10.14
CA ASP A 32 7.46 -11.61 9.75
C ASP A 32 7.53 -11.90 8.23
N LEU A 33 7.57 -10.86 7.38
CA LEU A 33 7.70 -10.97 5.92
C LEU A 33 9.11 -11.32 5.45
N GLU A 34 10.12 -10.86 6.16
CA GLU A 34 11.52 -11.20 5.92
C GLU A 34 11.89 -12.55 6.52
N SER A 35 11.09 -13.05 7.47
CA SER A 35 11.24 -14.39 8.01
C SER A 35 11.06 -15.45 6.92
N GLY A 36 11.78 -16.57 7.07
CA GLY A 36 11.60 -17.75 6.21
C GLY A 36 10.28 -18.50 6.44
N ASN A 37 9.40 -18.02 7.32
CA ASN A 37 8.12 -18.68 7.63
C ASN A 37 6.99 -18.09 6.77
N THR A 38 6.79 -18.69 5.59
CA THR A 38 5.76 -18.26 4.62
C THR A 38 4.34 -18.26 5.18
N ASN A 39 4.06 -19.07 6.21
CA ASN A 39 2.73 -19.10 6.84
C ASN A 39 2.36 -17.77 7.52
N LEU A 40 3.35 -16.92 7.81
CA LEU A 40 3.11 -15.61 8.43
C LEU A 40 2.88 -14.52 7.39
N HIS A 41 3.27 -14.73 6.12
CA HIS A 41 3.34 -13.68 5.10
C HIS A 41 1.96 -13.07 4.80
N SER A 42 0.92 -13.87 4.52
CA SER A 42 -0.43 -13.34 4.33
C SER A 42 -0.92 -12.53 5.53
N SER A 43 -0.69 -13.02 6.76
CA SER A 43 -1.14 -12.33 7.97
C SER A 43 -0.38 -11.01 8.20
N ALA A 44 0.91 -10.98 7.87
CA ALA A 44 1.74 -9.80 7.99
C ALA A 44 1.39 -8.74 6.93
N LEU A 45 1.13 -9.15 5.69
CA LEU A 45 0.65 -8.25 4.62
C LEU A 45 -0.68 -7.61 4.98
N ARG A 46 -1.64 -8.36 5.54
CA ARG A 46 -2.93 -7.79 6.00
C ARG A 46 -2.74 -6.75 7.10
N ARG A 47 -1.93 -7.06 8.13
CA ARG A 47 -1.62 -6.09 9.20
C ARG A 47 -0.93 -4.84 8.67
N LEU A 48 -0.07 -5.01 7.66
CA LEU A 48 0.61 -3.89 7.01
C LEU A 48 -0.39 -3.02 6.25
N LEU A 49 -1.27 -3.62 5.44
CA LEU A 49 -2.34 -2.91 4.73
C LEU A 49 -3.25 -2.13 5.68
N ASP A 50 -3.71 -2.75 6.77
CA ASP A 50 -4.54 -2.10 7.78
C ASP A 50 -3.83 -0.89 8.39
N SER A 51 -2.55 -1.04 8.73
CA SER A 51 -1.74 0.03 9.32
C SER A 51 -1.59 1.22 8.37
N ILE A 52 -1.41 0.96 7.08
CA ILE A 52 -1.32 1.99 6.04
C ILE A 52 -2.68 2.66 5.84
N LEU A 53 -3.77 1.89 5.78
CA LEU A 53 -5.13 2.42 5.62
C LEU A 53 -5.51 3.37 6.77
N ASP A 54 -5.24 2.97 8.01
CA ASP A 54 -5.52 3.74 9.23
C ASP A 54 -4.74 5.07 9.28
N HIS A 55 -3.57 5.17 8.61
CA HIS A 55 -2.64 6.31 8.74
C HIS A 55 -2.13 6.85 7.39
N PRO A 56 -2.99 7.49 6.58
CA PRO A 56 -2.67 7.96 5.24
C PRO A 56 -1.55 9.01 5.14
N GLY A 57 -1.23 9.72 6.23
CA GLY A 57 -0.25 10.81 6.22
C GLY A 57 1.19 10.41 6.57
N ASN A 58 1.46 9.15 6.95
CA ASN A 58 2.77 8.77 7.49
C ASN A 58 3.75 8.27 6.41
N LYS A 59 4.09 9.18 5.48
CA LYS A 59 5.06 8.93 4.39
C LYS A 59 6.39 8.40 4.91
N GLU A 60 6.87 8.99 6.00
CA GLU A 60 8.16 8.68 6.59
C GLU A 60 8.23 7.22 7.08
N LEU A 61 7.14 6.68 7.66
CA LEU A 61 7.07 5.28 8.04
C LEU A 61 7.16 4.33 6.84
N ILE A 62 6.60 4.67 5.69
CA ILE A 62 6.69 3.82 4.49
C ILE A 62 8.13 3.77 3.96
N LEU A 63 8.77 4.94 3.87
CA LEU A 63 10.11 5.10 3.31
C LEU A 63 11.20 4.51 4.20
N GLN A 64 11.18 4.83 5.50
CA GLN A 64 12.19 4.36 6.47
C GLN A 64 12.25 2.83 6.57
N ASN A 65 11.12 2.16 6.31
CA ASN A 65 10.97 0.73 6.48
C ASN A 65 11.09 -0.06 5.16
N LYS A 66 11.51 0.56 4.05
CA LYS A 66 11.75 -0.10 2.75
C LYS A 66 10.57 -0.97 2.27
N ILE A 67 9.34 -0.53 2.55
CA ILE A 67 8.13 -1.31 2.25
C ILE A 67 8.02 -1.59 0.75
N ILE A 68 8.36 -0.63 -0.11
CA ILE A 68 8.23 -0.75 -1.57
C ILE A 68 9.09 -1.90 -2.14
N PRO A 69 10.42 -1.94 -1.92
CA PRO A 69 11.23 -3.10 -2.33
C PRO A 69 10.71 -4.43 -1.81
N LEU A 70 10.22 -4.45 -0.56
CA LEU A 70 9.67 -5.67 0.03
C LEU A 70 8.39 -6.12 -0.67
N MET A 71 7.46 -5.21 -0.97
CA MET A 71 6.23 -5.53 -1.70
C MET A 71 6.50 -5.97 -3.13
N ASN A 72 7.48 -5.37 -3.83
CA ASN A 72 7.87 -5.76 -5.18
C ASN A 72 8.26 -7.24 -5.26
N LYS A 73 9.00 -7.76 -4.26
CA LYS A 73 9.35 -9.18 -4.18
C LYS A 73 8.13 -10.12 -4.20
N PHE A 74 7.02 -9.71 -3.59
CA PHE A 74 5.77 -10.48 -3.61
C PHE A 74 4.94 -10.20 -4.88
N ALA A 75 5.03 -8.99 -5.43
CA ALA A 75 4.35 -8.59 -6.66
C ALA A 75 4.95 -9.24 -7.93
N GLU A 76 6.20 -9.70 -7.87
CA GLU A 76 6.84 -10.50 -8.92
C GLU A 76 6.36 -11.97 -8.96
N ASN A 77 5.51 -12.39 -8.01
CA ASN A 77 5.04 -13.77 -7.94
C ASN A 77 4.06 -14.09 -9.10
N ILE A 78 4.47 -15.04 -9.95
CA ILE A 78 3.72 -15.49 -11.14
C ILE A 78 2.43 -16.22 -10.77
N ILE A 79 2.36 -16.83 -9.57
CA ILE A 79 1.24 -17.67 -9.13
C ILE A 79 0.01 -16.83 -8.74
N GLN A 80 0.12 -15.49 -8.68
CA GLN A 80 -0.98 -14.56 -8.34
C GLN A 80 -1.79 -14.99 -7.11
N ASN A 81 -1.09 -15.43 -6.06
CA ASN A 81 -1.67 -15.86 -4.80
C ASN A 81 -2.14 -14.64 -3.95
N GLU A 82 -2.67 -14.91 -2.75
CA GLU A 82 -3.12 -13.85 -1.84
C GLU A 82 -2.00 -12.83 -1.54
N GLU A 83 -0.76 -13.29 -1.37
CA GLU A 83 0.38 -12.43 -1.08
C GLU A 83 0.64 -11.43 -2.21
N PHE A 84 0.55 -11.90 -3.46
CA PHE A 84 0.61 -11.04 -4.65
C PHE A 84 -0.53 -10.01 -4.67
N ALA A 85 -1.75 -10.43 -4.38
CA ALA A 85 -2.91 -9.52 -4.37
C ALA A 85 -2.77 -8.44 -3.29
N LEU A 86 -2.32 -8.82 -2.09
CA LEU A 86 -2.12 -7.89 -0.97
C LEU A 86 -0.95 -6.94 -1.24
N SER A 87 0.18 -7.43 -1.77
CA SER A 87 1.36 -6.60 -2.03
C SER A 87 1.11 -5.57 -3.13
N THR A 88 0.43 -5.96 -4.22
CA THR A 88 0.03 -5.03 -5.28
C THR A 88 -0.98 -4.00 -4.80
N THR A 89 -1.92 -4.40 -3.92
CA THR A 89 -2.84 -3.46 -3.28
C THR A 89 -2.12 -2.43 -2.41
N ILE A 90 -1.12 -2.86 -1.63
CA ILE A 90 -0.32 -1.97 -0.79
C ILE A 90 0.48 -0.99 -1.66
N LEU A 91 1.12 -1.47 -2.73
CA LEU A 91 1.85 -0.62 -3.68
C LEU A 91 0.92 0.43 -4.31
N HIS A 92 -0.26 0.01 -4.77
CA HIS A 92 -1.24 0.93 -5.35
C HIS A 92 -1.74 1.97 -4.36
N LEU A 93 -1.97 1.59 -3.10
CA LEU A 93 -2.40 2.53 -2.06
C LEU A 93 -1.32 3.58 -1.74
N ILE A 94 -0.04 3.18 -1.77
CA ILE A 94 1.11 4.08 -1.59
C ILE A 94 1.21 5.06 -2.78
N GLU A 95 1.01 4.56 -4.00
CA GLU A 95 0.97 5.35 -5.23
C GLU A 95 -0.17 6.38 -5.24
N VAL A 96 -1.42 5.95 -5.04
CA VAL A 96 -2.61 6.82 -5.06
C VAL A 96 -2.51 7.94 -4.02
N ARG A 97 -1.81 7.69 -2.91
CA ARG A 97 -1.61 8.67 -1.84
C ARG A 97 -0.41 9.59 -2.06
N GLY A 98 0.27 9.52 -3.22
CA GLY A 98 1.40 10.39 -3.55
C GLY A 98 2.54 10.31 -2.53
N LEU A 99 2.74 9.13 -1.94
CA LEU A 99 3.76 8.90 -0.90
C LEU A 99 5.13 8.55 -1.52
N ILE A 100 5.20 8.29 -2.82
CA ILE A 100 6.45 8.06 -3.56
C ILE A 100 6.84 9.37 -4.26
N GLU A 101 7.86 10.06 -3.74
CA GLU A 101 8.44 11.24 -4.40
C GLU A 101 9.38 10.84 -5.54
N ASP A 102 9.98 9.65 -5.45
CA ASP A 102 10.81 9.08 -6.51
C ASP A 102 9.95 8.54 -7.65
N LYS A 103 9.73 9.42 -8.63
CA LYS A 103 8.97 9.13 -9.84
C LYS A 103 9.53 7.95 -10.66
N ALA A 104 10.81 7.60 -10.51
CA ALA A 104 11.40 6.46 -11.22
C ALA A 104 10.92 5.14 -10.63
N ILE A 105 10.91 5.02 -9.30
CA ILE A 105 10.40 3.85 -8.56
C ILE A 105 8.89 3.70 -8.79
N LEU A 106 8.15 4.81 -8.77
CA LEU A 106 6.72 4.84 -9.05
C LEU A 106 6.42 4.28 -10.45
N ALA A 107 7.14 4.76 -11.46
CA ALA A 107 6.95 4.33 -12.83
C ALA A 107 7.34 2.86 -13.06
N GLU A 108 8.36 2.36 -12.35
CA GLU A 108 8.72 0.93 -12.40
C GLU A 108 7.60 0.04 -11.86
N ALA A 109 7.04 0.38 -10.70
CA ALA A 109 5.96 -0.39 -10.07
C ALA A 109 4.64 -0.37 -10.87
N ALA A 110 4.32 0.75 -11.54
CA ALA A 110 3.10 0.91 -12.32
C ALA A 110 3.16 0.25 -13.71
N THR A 111 4.35 0.02 -14.27
CA THR A 111 4.50 -0.42 -15.68
C THR A 111 3.84 -1.77 -15.95
N GLU A 112 4.14 -2.80 -15.15
CA GLU A 112 3.65 -4.17 -15.37
C GLU A 112 2.11 -4.29 -15.15
N PRO A 113 1.51 -3.72 -14.09
CA PRO A 113 0.06 -3.65 -13.95
C PRO A 113 -0.64 -2.95 -15.12
N LEU A 114 -0.07 -1.86 -15.62
CA LEU A 114 -0.63 -1.13 -16.77
C LEU A 114 -0.58 -1.96 -18.06
N ILE A 115 0.51 -2.70 -18.31
CA ILE A 115 0.60 -3.64 -19.43
C ILE A 115 -0.47 -4.74 -19.32
N ARG A 116 -0.69 -5.27 -18.10
CA ARG A 116 -1.74 -6.27 -17.87
C ARG A 116 -3.14 -5.71 -18.09
N MET A 117 -3.39 -4.46 -17.71
CA MET A 117 -4.66 -3.76 -17.99
C MET A 117 -4.90 -3.60 -19.48
N ILE A 118 -3.87 -3.25 -20.26
CA ILE A 118 -3.96 -3.12 -21.73
C ILE A 118 -4.38 -4.43 -22.39
N HIS A 119 -3.91 -5.57 -21.87
CA HIS A 119 -4.25 -6.89 -22.39
C HIS A 119 -5.62 -7.44 -21.91
N GLN A 120 -6.37 -6.71 -21.09
CA GLN A 120 -7.72 -7.13 -20.70
C GLN A 120 -8.69 -7.04 -21.88
N SER A 121 -9.67 -7.94 -21.91
CA SER A 121 -10.71 -7.97 -22.96
C SER A 121 -11.73 -6.83 -22.85
N ASP A 122 -11.81 -6.17 -21.69
CA ASP A 122 -12.66 -5.00 -21.49
C ASP A 122 -12.00 -3.76 -22.12
N GLU A 123 -12.66 -3.21 -23.15
CA GLU A 123 -12.16 -2.07 -23.93
C GLU A 123 -11.91 -0.83 -23.07
N LYS A 124 -12.75 -0.57 -22.06
CA LYS A 124 -12.60 0.61 -21.19
C LYS A 124 -11.37 0.45 -20.31
N ILE A 125 -11.15 -0.75 -19.76
CA ILE A 125 -9.97 -1.06 -18.93
C ILE A 125 -8.70 -1.01 -19.79
N SER A 126 -8.72 -1.60 -20.98
CA SER A 126 -7.59 -1.59 -21.91
C SER A 126 -7.19 -0.17 -22.33
N LYS A 127 -8.18 0.66 -22.66
CA LYS A 127 -7.98 2.07 -23.02
C LYS A 127 -7.47 2.91 -21.84
N CYS A 128 -7.97 2.64 -20.63
CA CYS A 128 -7.49 3.28 -19.40
C CYS A 128 -6.02 2.94 -19.14
N GLY A 129 -5.65 1.66 -19.26
CA GLY A 129 -4.26 1.20 -19.12
C GLY A 129 -3.33 1.86 -20.15
N SER A 130 -3.77 1.93 -21.42
CA SER A 130 -3.00 2.57 -22.50
C SER A 130 -2.78 4.06 -22.23
N LYS A 131 -3.81 4.78 -21.78
CA LYS A 131 -3.70 6.21 -21.47
C LYS A 131 -2.75 6.44 -20.29
N ALA A 132 -2.94 5.71 -19.19
CA ALA A 132 -2.12 5.86 -18.00
C ALA A 132 -0.65 5.50 -18.27
N LEU A 133 -0.37 4.51 -19.12
CA LEU A 133 0.99 4.20 -19.56
C LEU A 133 1.60 5.32 -20.41
N GLY A 134 0.80 5.94 -21.28
CA GLY A 134 1.22 7.11 -22.06
C GLY A 134 1.57 8.31 -21.17
N ASP A 135 0.69 8.66 -20.23
CA ASP A 135 0.91 9.74 -19.25
C ASP A 135 2.19 9.47 -18.43
N LEU A 136 2.44 8.22 -18.03
CA LEU A 136 3.62 7.81 -17.28
C LEU A 136 4.93 7.95 -18.07
N ILE A 137 4.90 7.65 -19.37
CA ILE A 137 6.06 7.83 -20.27
C ILE A 137 6.36 9.32 -20.45
N GLU A 138 5.32 10.14 -20.63
CA GLU A 138 5.47 11.59 -20.81
C GLU A 138 6.05 12.24 -19.54
N GLU A 139 5.63 11.80 -18.36
CA GLU A 139 6.21 12.26 -17.09
C GLU A 139 7.70 11.86 -16.92
N LYS A 140 8.09 10.68 -17.41
CA LYS A 140 9.50 10.24 -17.43
C LYS A 140 10.37 11.05 -18.40
N GLU A 141 9.83 11.45 -19.55
CA GLU A 141 10.54 12.30 -20.52
C GLU A 141 10.87 13.68 -19.95
N ILE A 142 9.95 14.26 -19.15
CA ILE A 142 10.18 15.54 -18.46
C ILE A 142 11.36 15.46 -17.48
N ILE A 143 11.52 14.34 -16.77
CA ILE A 143 12.61 14.13 -15.79
C ILE A 143 13.95 13.95 -16.48
N ARG A 144 14.00 13.23 -17.61
CA ARG A 144 15.26 12.97 -18.34
C ARG A 144 15.85 14.23 -18.97
N HIS A 145 15.02 15.24 -19.18
CA HIS A 145 15.38 16.50 -19.83
C HIS A 145 15.45 17.71 -18.88
N SER A 146 15.36 17.52 -17.56
CA SER A 146 15.59 18.57 -16.53
C SER A 146 16.96 18.45 -15.89
#